data_AF-A0A9D6UU11-F1
#
_entry.id   AF-A0A9D6UU11-F1
#
_cell.length_a   1.000
_cell.length_b   1.000
_cell.length_c   1.000
_cell.angle_alpha   90.00
_cell.angle_beta   90.00
_cell.angle_gamma   90.00
#
_symmetry.space_group_name_H-M   'P 1'
#
loop_
_entity.id
_entity.type
_entity.pdbx_description
1 polymer ?
#
loop_
_entity_poly.entity_id
_entity_poly.type
_entity_poly.pdbx_seq_one_letter_code
_entity_poly.pdbx_strand_id
1 'polypeptide(L)'
;MRYWAYFLSKAAAAAAVLWLVWKGIYAVMPEPETFLYMRVSRFPQDLGWTSALLGFWLLIVGAAYLVVWDQRRRCRTCLRLLRMPVERGSWGLATLLNPPRLESICPYGHGTMELPEVHVTGAAPPQWHAHGNMWTELEKRDSGGK
;
A
#
# COMPACT_ATOMS: atom_id res chain seq x y z
N MET A 1 -5.15 12.71 11.96
CA MET A 1 -4.02 12.10 12.71
C MET A 1 -4.11 10.58 12.85
N ARG A 2 -5.27 9.98 13.19
CA ARG A 2 -5.39 8.52 13.46
C ARG A 2 -4.90 7.60 12.32
N TYR A 3 -5.11 8.01 11.06
CA TYR A 3 -4.63 7.27 9.88
C TYR A 3 -3.10 7.12 9.82
N TRP A 4 -2.38 8.23 9.99
CA TRP A 4 -0.91 8.21 9.99
C TRP A 4 -0.34 7.49 11.21
N ALA A 5 -0.99 7.59 12.37
CA ALA A 5 -0.57 6.84 13.56
C ALA A 5 -0.67 5.31 13.33
N TYR A 6 -1.75 4.84 12.72
CA TYR A 6 -1.92 3.42 12.38
C TYR A 6 -0.95 2.96 11.28
N PHE A 7 -0.60 3.83 10.34
CA PHE A 7 0.48 3.59 9.37
C PHE A 7 1.82 3.39 10.08
N LEU A 8 2.19 4.32 10.95
CA LEU A 8 3.45 4.27 11.71
C LEU A 8 3.51 3.03 12.60
N SER A 9 2.42 2.65 13.28
CA SER A 9 2.43 1.45 14.11
C SER A 9 2.68 0.18 13.30
N LYS A 10 2.13 0.08 12.08
CA LYS A 10 2.40 -1.07 11.19
C LYS A 10 3.83 -1.06 10.65
N ALA A 11 4.32 0.10 10.24
CA ALA A 11 5.70 0.25 9.78
C ALA A 11 6.69 -0.13 10.89
N ALA A 12 6.43 0.30 12.13
CA ALA A 12 7.24 -0.06 13.30
C ALA A 12 7.21 -1.58 13.57
N ALA A 13 6.03 -2.21 13.50
CA ALA A 13 5.91 -3.65 13.66
C ALA A 13 6.68 -4.42 12.55
N ALA A 14 6.56 -4.00 11.29
CA ALA A 14 7.30 -4.58 10.18
C ALA A 14 8.81 -4.40 10.35
N ALA A 15 9.27 -3.22 10.78
CA ALA A 15 10.67 -2.94 11.05
C ALA A 15 11.23 -3.83 12.20
N ALA A 16 10.44 -4.05 13.26
CA ALA A 16 10.83 -4.94 14.35
C ALA A 16 11.02 -6.39 13.86
N VAL A 17 10.11 -6.90 13.02
CA VAL A 17 10.24 -8.23 12.41
C VAL A 17 11.48 -8.32 11.53
N LEU A 18 11.71 -7.32 10.66
CA LEU A 18 12.89 -7.28 9.80
C LEU A 18 14.20 -7.22 10.60
N TRP A 19 14.21 -6.50 11.73
CA TRP A 19 15.37 -6.46 12.61
C TRP A 19 15.67 -7.83 13.25
N LEU A 20 14.65 -8.58 13.65
CA LEU A 20 14.82 -9.95 14.14
C LEU A 20 15.36 -10.88 13.05
N VAL A 21 14.84 -10.76 11.82
CA VAL A 21 15.34 -11.52 10.67
C VAL A 21 16.81 -11.20 10.41
N TRP A 22 17.20 -9.92 10.44
CA TRP A 22 18.60 -9.51 10.30
C TRP A 22 19.51 -10.12 11.37
N LYS A 23 19.08 -10.09 12.63
CA LYS A 23 19.81 -10.75 13.73
C LYS A 23 19.94 -12.26 13.51
N GLY A 24 18.88 -12.91 13.02
CA GLY A 24 18.89 -14.33 12.66
C GLY A 24 19.90 -14.66 11.55
N ILE A 25 19.93 -13.85 10.49
CA ILE A 25 20.93 -13.99 9.41
C ILE A 25 22.34 -13.91 9.98
N TYR A 26 22.63 -12.92 10.83
CA TYR A 26 23.94 -12.77 11.46
C TYR A 26 24.32 -13.90 12.43
N ALA A 27 23.34 -14.55 13.05
CA ALA A 27 23.58 -15.63 14.00
C ALA A 27 23.82 -16.98 13.30
N VAL A 28 23.17 -17.21 12.15
CA VAL A 28 23.22 -18.50 11.43
C VAL A 28 24.33 -18.52 10.39
N MET A 29 24.62 -17.39 9.75
CA MET A 29 25.59 -17.33 8.66
C MET A 29 27.03 -17.31 9.20
N PRO A 30 27.91 -18.19 8.72
CA PRO A 30 29.32 -18.18 9.11
C PRO A 30 30.03 -16.90 8.64
N GLU A 31 31.15 -16.56 9.30
CA GLU A 31 32.01 -15.49 8.80
C GLU A 31 32.63 -15.89 7.45
N PRO A 32 32.75 -14.95 6.50
CA PRO A 32 33.33 -15.25 5.19
C PRO A 32 34.78 -15.70 5.32
N GLU A 33 35.19 -16.63 4.45
CA GLU A 33 36.57 -17.11 4.43
C GLU A 33 37.55 -15.96 4.12
N THR A 34 38.72 -16.01 4.75
CA THR A 34 39.77 -15.03 4.50
C THR A 34 40.40 -15.28 3.15
N PHE A 35 40.45 -14.26 2.28
CA PHE A 35 41.16 -14.34 1.01
C PHE A 35 42.59 -13.80 1.19
N LEU A 36 43.61 -14.61 0.91
CA LEU A 36 45.03 -14.23 1.04
C LEU A 36 45.38 -13.60 2.41
N TYR A 37 44.88 -14.20 3.50
CA TYR A 37 45.05 -13.70 4.89
C TYR A 37 44.40 -12.35 5.21
N MET A 38 43.62 -11.79 4.29
CA MET A 38 42.86 -10.55 4.53
C MET A 38 41.40 -10.86 4.83
N ARG A 39 40.83 -10.16 5.82
CA ARG A 39 39.38 -10.16 6.04
C ARG A 39 38.73 -9.37 4.91
N VAL A 40 37.94 -10.07 4.11
CA VAL A 40 37.18 -9.48 3.02
C VAL A 40 35.77 -9.11 3.45
N SER A 41 35.18 -8.13 2.79
CA SER A 41 33.82 -7.68 3.09
C SER A 41 32.82 -8.79 2.77
N ARG A 42 31.80 -8.95 3.62
CA ARG A 42 30.73 -9.95 3.47
C ARG A 42 29.97 -9.84 2.14
N PHE A 43 29.96 -8.66 1.56
CA PHE A 43 29.38 -8.36 0.24
C PHE A 43 30.48 -7.68 -0.59
N PRO A 44 30.71 -7.97 -1.89
CA PRO A 44 30.07 -8.91 -2.82
C PRO A 44 30.85 -10.24 -3.03
N GLN A 45 31.81 -10.56 -2.15
CA GLN A 45 32.78 -11.64 -2.40
C GLN A 45 32.30 -13.04 -1.97
N ASP A 46 31.28 -13.11 -1.12
CA ASP A 46 30.69 -14.37 -0.66
C ASP A 46 29.28 -14.54 -1.26
N LEU A 47 29.08 -15.61 -2.02
CA LEU A 47 27.81 -15.90 -2.71
C LEU A 47 26.66 -16.15 -1.73
N GLY A 48 26.96 -16.77 -0.58
CA GLY A 48 25.99 -16.99 0.48
C GLY A 48 25.52 -15.67 1.09
N TRP A 49 26.46 -14.81 1.51
CA TRP A 49 26.14 -13.52 2.09
C TRP A 49 25.44 -12.57 1.11
N THR A 50 25.86 -12.56 -0.16
CA THR A 50 25.20 -11.77 -1.21
C THR A 50 23.77 -12.24 -1.46
N SER A 51 23.54 -13.54 -1.54
CA SER A 51 22.19 -14.12 -1.71
C SER A 51 21.30 -13.85 -0.51
N ALA A 52 21.83 -13.98 0.72
CA ALA A 52 21.10 -13.67 1.94
C ALA A 52 20.71 -12.18 2.03
N LEU A 53 21.62 -11.28 1.64
CA LEU A 53 21.34 -9.85 1.60
C LEU A 53 20.29 -9.50 0.54
N LEU A 54 20.34 -10.13 -0.64
CA LEU A 54 19.32 -9.97 -1.67
C LEU A 54 17.94 -10.42 -1.17
N GLY A 55 17.87 -11.61 -0.54
CA GLY A 55 16.64 -12.12 0.05
C GLY A 55 16.08 -11.17 1.12
N PHE A 56 16.95 -10.66 2.00
CA PHE A 56 16.55 -9.68 3.01
C PHE A 56 16.05 -8.37 2.39
N TRP A 57 16.70 -7.87 1.33
CA TRP A 57 16.25 -6.69 0.62
C TRP A 57 14.87 -6.87 -0.02
N LEU A 58 14.63 -8.02 -0.65
CA LEU A 58 13.31 -8.36 -1.20
C LEU A 58 12.23 -8.43 -0.11
N LEU A 59 12.57 -8.95 1.08
CA LEU A 59 11.66 -8.93 2.24
C LEU A 59 11.34 -7.50 2.69
N ILE A 60 12.32 -6.59 2.72
CA ILE A 60 12.08 -5.17 3.05
C ILE A 60 11.09 -4.56 2.04
N VAL A 61 11.36 -4.71 0.74
CA VAL A 61 10.52 -4.15 -0.32
C VAL A 61 9.12 -4.74 -0.28
N GLY A 62 9.00 -6.07 -0.12
CA GLY A 62 7.72 -6.76 0.01
C GLY A 62 6.92 -6.30 1.24
N ALA A 63 7.58 -6.18 2.39
CA ALA A 63 6.94 -5.68 3.61
C ALA A 63 6.47 -4.23 3.46
N ALA A 64 7.29 -3.35 2.89
CA ALA A 64 6.92 -1.97 2.61
C ALA A 64 5.73 -1.89 1.65
N TYR A 65 5.75 -2.70 0.59
CA TYR A 65 4.63 -2.82 -0.36
C TYR A 65 3.35 -3.23 0.35
N LEU A 66 3.38 -4.28 1.17
CA LEU A 66 2.20 -4.76 1.91
C LEU A 66 1.65 -3.71 2.88
N VAL A 67 2.51 -2.99 3.60
CA VAL A 67 2.09 -1.92 4.52
C VAL A 67 1.41 -0.79 3.74
N VAL A 68 2.00 -0.34 2.62
CA VAL A 68 1.41 0.72 1.79
C VAL A 68 0.11 0.24 1.14
N TRP A 69 0.08 -1.00 0.65
CA TRP A 69 -1.08 -1.59 -0.01
C TRP A 69 -2.28 -1.74 0.93
N ASP A 70 -2.07 -2.24 2.15
CA ASP A 70 -3.11 -2.30 3.17
C ASP A 70 -3.65 -0.91 3.51
N GLN A 71 -2.77 0.09 3.56
CA GLN A 71 -3.15 1.46 3.96
C GLN A 71 -3.96 2.15 2.88
N ARG A 72 -3.60 1.94 1.60
CA ARG A 72 -4.42 2.39 0.46
C ARG A 72 -5.83 1.80 0.51
N ARG A 73 -6.00 0.56 0.95
CA ARG A 73 -7.33 -0.10 0.99
C ARG A 73 -8.18 0.26 2.20
N ARG A 74 -7.74 1.19 3.05
CA ARG A 74 -8.46 1.57 4.26
C ARG A 74 -9.04 2.97 4.16
N CYS A 75 -10.21 3.13 4.77
CA CYS A 75 -10.81 4.43 4.94
C CYS A 75 -9.94 5.31 5.85
N ARG A 76 -9.71 6.57 5.44
CA ARG A 76 -8.85 7.52 6.16
C ARG A 76 -9.41 7.99 7.50
N THR A 77 -10.71 7.81 7.75
CA THR A 77 -11.39 8.18 9.00
C THR A 77 -11.59 6.96 9.90
N CYS A 78 -12.23 5.90 9.40
CA CYS A 78 -12.57 4.69 10.16
C CYS A 78 -11.47 3.64 10.26
N LEU A 79 -10.45 3.68 9.40
CA LEU A 79 -9.40 2.65 9.29
C LEU A 79 -9.91 1.24 8.90
N ARG A 80 -11.18 1.12 8.54
CA ARG A 80 -11.77 -0.11 8.01
C ARG A 80 -11.46 -0.27 6.54
N LEU A 81 -11.41 -1.53 6.10
CA LEU A 81 -11.23 -1.88 4.70
C LEU A 81 -12.40 -1.34 3.87
N LEU A 82 -12.07 -0.71 2.75
CA LEU A 82 -13.02 -0.31 1.73
C LEU A 82 -13.58 -1.56 1.06
N ARG A 83 -14.88 -1.59 0.82
CA ARG A 83 -15.61 -2.75 0.29
C ARG A 83 -16.59 -2.28 -0.79
N MET A 84 -17.24 -3.23 -1.46
CA MET A 84 -18.20 -2.98 -2.54
C MET A 84 -17.54 -2.28 -3.74
N PRO A 85 -16.85 -3.04 -4.60
CA PRO A 85 -16.40 -2.52 -5.88
C PRO A 85 -17.63 -2.17 -6.73
N VAL A 86 -17.79 -0.88 -7.04
CA VAL A 86 -18.79 -0.40 -7.99
C VAL A 86 -18.06 0.01 -9.25
N GLU A 87 -18.41 -0.61 -10.37
CA GLU A 87 -17.92 -0.20 -11.68
C GLU A 87 -18.63 1.11 -12.09
N ARG A 88 -17.86 2.14 -12.40
CA ARG A 88 -18.33 3.40 -12.99
C ARG A 88 -17.65 3.61 -14.34
N GLY A 89 -18.39 4.17 -15.30
CA GLY A 89 -17.87 4.48 -16.63
C GLY A 89 -18.56 3.66 -17.72
N SER A 90 -18.06 3.76 -18.95
CA SER A 90 -18.57 2.95 -20.06
C SER A 90 -17.44 2.30 -20.85
N TRP A 91 -17.58 1.01 -21.11
CA TRP A 91 -16.63 0.26 -21.94
C TRP A 91 -16.64 0.75 -23.40
N GLY A 92 -17.80 1.19 -23.91
CA GLY A 92 -17.95 1.68 -25.28
C GLY A 92 -17.29 3.04 -25.56
N LEU A 93 -17.03 3.87 -24.54
CA LEU A 93 -16.35 5.15 -24.67
C LEU A 93 -15.07 5.22 -23.81
N ALA A 94 -14.47 4.05 -23.55
CA ALA A 94 -13.39 3.88 -22.60
C ALA A 94 -12.13 4.71 -22.93
N THR A 95 -11.94 5.09 -24.20
CA THR A 95 -10.75 5.79 -24.68
C THR A 95 -10.84 7.32 -24.62
N LEU A 96 -12.03 7.93 -24.60
CA LEU A 96 -12.17 9.39 -24.82
C LEU A 96 -13.06 10.13 -23.81
N LEU A 97 -14.11 9.52 -23.26
CA LEU A 97 -15.11 10.27 -22.48
C LEU A 97 -15.27 9.76 -21.04
N ASN A 98 -15.31 8.44 -20.84
CA ASN A 98 -15.59 7.90 -19.51
C ASN A 98 -14.93 6.52 -19.31
N PRO A 99 -13.59 6.48 -19.12
CA PRO A 99 -12.88 5.22 -18.90
C PRO A 99 -13.46 4.47 -17.71
N PRO A 100 -13.57 3.13 -17.78
CA PRO A 100 -14.05 2.33 -16.66
C PRO A 100 -13.14 2.49 -15.43
N ARG A 101 -13.78 2.70 -14.29
CA ARG A 101 -13.17 2.88 -12.96
C ARG A 101 -13.85 1.96 -11.97
N LEU A 102 -13.04 1.43 -11.06
CA LEU A 102 -13.51 0.65 -9.93
C LEU A 102 -13.53 1.52 -8.69
N GLU A 103 -14.66 1.59 -8.02
CA GLU A 103 -14.79 2.40 -6.82
C GLU A 103 -15.07 1.54 -5.61
N SER A 104 -14.25 1.73 -4.58
CA SER A 104 -14.46 1.07 -3.30
C SER A 104 -15.00 2.08 -2.30
N ILE A 105 -16.08 1.69 -1.62
CA ILE A 105 -16.85 2.56 -0.76
C ILE A 105 -16.58 2.21 0.71
N CYS A 106 -16.50 3.21 1.58
CA CYS A 106 -16.53 2.97 3.02
C CYS A 106 -17.94 2.53 3.43
N PRO A 107 -18.12 1.39 4.13
CA PRO A 107 -19.46 0.93 4.55
C PRO A 107 -20.17 1.88 5.52
N TYR A 108 -19.46 2.85 6.10
CA TYR A 108 -20.00 3.89 6.98
C TYR A 108 -20.23 5.23 6.26
N GLY A 109 -19.98 5.31 4.95
CA GLY A 109 -20.26 6.52 4.15
C GLY A 109 -19.22 7.64 4.24
N HIS A 110 -18.06 7.43 4.88
CA HIS A 110 -17.05 8.51 5.05
C HIS A 110 -16.32 8.95 3.77
N GLY A 111 -16.39 8.17 2.70
CA GLY A 111 -15.62 8.42 1.50
C GLY A 111 -15.55 7.24 0.55
N THR A 112 -15.09 7.54 -0.66
CA THR A 112 -14.87 6.56 -1.73
C THR A 112 -13.43 6.66 -2.22
N MET A 113 -12.88 5.51 -2.62
CA MET A 113 -11.61 5.44 -3.32
C MET A 113 -11.83 4.99 -4.74
N GLU A 114 -11.42 5.83 -5.68
CA GLU A 114 -11.44 5.53 -7.11
C GLU A 114 -10.12 4.87 -7.49
N LEU A 115 -10.22 3.68 -8.09
CA LEU A 115 -9.12 2.94 -8.68
C LEU A 115 -9.37 2.83 -10.19
N PRO A 116 -8.42 3.26 -11.04
CA PRO A 116 -8.56 3.05 -12.48
C PRO A 116 -8.53 1.55 -12.77
N GLU A 117 -9.50 1.06 -13.55
CA GLU A 117 -9.56 -0.34 -13.95
C GLU A 117 -8.62 -0.63 -15.13
N VAL A 118 -8.50 0.35 -16.04
CA VAL A 118 -7.62 0.27 -17.21
C VAL A 118 -6.47 1.26 -17.08
N HIS A 119 -5.24 0.75 -17.20
CA HIS A 119 -4.03 1.58 -17.24
C HIS A 119 -3.81 2.11 -18.67
N VAL A 120 -4.69 3.02 -19.11
CA VAL A 120 -4.48 3.79 -20.36
C VAL A 120 -3.47 4.91 -20.09
N THR A 121 -2.71 5.34 -21.10
CA THR A 121 -1.89 6.55 -21.03
C THR A 121 -2.74 7.74 -20.55
N GLY A 122 -2.38 8.33 -19.41
CA GLY A 122 -3.17 9.40 -18.75
C GLY A 122 -4.17 8.91 -17.69
N ALA A 123 -4.14 7.64 -17.30
CA ALA A 123 -4.94 7.13 -16.19
C ALA A 123 -4.69 7.96 -14.92
N ALA A 124 -5.77 8.51 -14.36
CA ALA A 124 -5.69 9.31 -13.14
C ALA A 124 -5.16 8.44 -11.99
N PRO A 125 -4.27 8.97 -11.14
CA PRO A 125 -3.82 8.24 -9.96
C PRO A 125 -5.03 7.92 -9.07
N PRO A 126 -4.97 6.88 -8.24
CA PRO A 126 -6.05 6.55 -7.32
C PRO A 126 -6.34 7.74 -6.40
N GLN A 127 -7.58 8.24 -6.44
CA GLN A 127 -8.02 9.41 -5.70
C GLN A 127 -8.98 9.03 -4.59
N TRP A 128 -8.84 9.69 -3.45
CA TRP A 128 -9.74 9.56 -2.32
C TRP A 128 -10.65 10.77 -2.28
N HIS A 129 -11.95 10.52 -2.35
CA HIS A 129 -12.98 11.53 -2.18
C HIS A 129 -13.63 11.35 -0.83
N ALA A 130 -13.48 12.35 0.04
CA ALA A 130 -14.14 12.36 1.33
C ALA A 130 -15.61 12.75 1.11
N HIS A 131 -16.53 11.96 1.66
CA HIS A 131 -17.95 12.27 1.65
C HIS A 131 -18.36 12.81 3.02
N GLY A 132 -19.24 13.81 3.01
CA GLY A 132 -19.94 14.25 4.21
C GLY A 132 -20.99 13.22 4.63
N ASN A 133 -21.80 13.58 5.63
CA ASN A 133 -22.95 12.76 5.97
C ASN A 133 -23.96 12.77 4.81
N MET A 134 -24.13 11.65 4.12
CA MET A 134 -25.04 11.51 2.97
C MET A 134 -26.46 12.01 3.27
N TRP A 135 -26.92 11.87 4.51
CA TRP A 135 -28.24 12.35 4.94
C TRP A 135 -28.36 13.88 4.88
N THR A 136 -27.28 14.60 5.20
CA THR A 136 -27.29 16.08 5.14
C THR A 136 -27.34 16.60 3.70
N GLU A 137 -26.76 15.87 2.74
CA GLU A 137 -26.84 16.22 1.32
C GLU A 137 -28.24 15.95 0.75
N LEU A 138 -28.90 14.88 1.20
CA LEU A 138 -30.29 14.57 0.85
C LEU A 138 -31.26 15.59 1.43
N GLU A 139 -31.09 15.96 2.71
CA GLU A 139 -31.92 16.97 3.38
C GLU A 139 -31.78 18.35 2.74
N LYS A 140 -30.57 18.75 2.33
CA LYS A 140 -30.35 19.98 1.54
C LYS A 140 -31.07 19.95 0.20
N ARG A 141 -31.10 18.80 -0.49
CA ARG A 141 -31.81 18.66 -1.77
C ARG A 141 -33.32 18.74 -1.59
N ASP A 142 -33.86 18.14 -0.54
CA ASP A 142 -35.29 18.19 -0.22
C ASP A 142 -35.72 19.61 0.16
N SER A 143 -34.92 20.29 0.98
CA SER A 143 -35.16 21.68 1.41
C SER A 143 -34.96 22.74 0.31
N GLY A 144 -34.12 22.47 -0.70
CA GLY A 144 -33.88 23.33 -1.86
C GLY A 144 -34.83 23.11 -3.05
N GLY A 145 -35.82 22.22 -2.91
CA GLY A 145 -36.88 21.97 -3.89
C GLY A 145 -38.10 22.88 -3.76
N LYS A 146 -37.90 24.13 -3.30
CA LYS A 146 -38.90 25.20 -3.34
C LYS A 146 -38.35 26.41 -4.08
#